data_AF-A0A242PG19-F1
#
_entry.id   AF-A0A242PG19-F1
#
_cell.length_a   1.000
_cell.length_b   1.000
_cell.length_c   1.000
_cell.angle_alpha   90.00
_cell.angle_beta   90.00
_cell.angle_gamma   90.00
#
_symmetry.space_group_name_H-M   'P 1'
#
loop_
_entity.id
_entity.type
_entity.pdbx_description
1 polymer ?
#
loop_
_entity_poly.entity_id
_entity_poly.type
_entity_poly.pdbx_seq_one_letter_code
_entity_poly.pdbx_strand_id
1 'polypeptide(L)'
;MERVSVISAGKSVVTKISSYFFVFIFFTFPSSAMTVVSADEINVVTAAEINGTAPYISINQDRTPSEISDLLWIAVKKDDDKTQTTPSDSEHSPFEDPNLTYYRYDFNSNPDELIDLPESIDTFDKIITLVSDYKKEQVELETILTDKQYFEDNDGDDGFKATGTFKIEIKDSDNNIVNLNDKLDDCIGFYAITLTTSDSKLSTTYGLPNNKNYPSASKTYYVRSLSGGLPHVCWLQPSLEKGYPPYAYTQQEYEDYFNEYPRFKDLTEVWSPTKGFKPAVKHLERPWANFPTTAADKLYFNVVLSGAKWQDVSYTKSRENQPVGLKLSGKNNILRVEFSGPTFSEKPDDAILDELWGQGFSLKVGDKVIYSFELEYWFLISTNTVKGLKYANQYCQCKGGTALYPADKYELTNALHHTEIEENNKRNNYTRITETLLGEWGNTINEVYPSDDLGNVMSNMVWTTSRVYNDDYYNLIRKGHKVKSKLRLIGDDDDDDDDDDDDGWDDNGWDDDDECKGEPSEFDKNYTHFYAVDLNDGSLKKMPKETEGLRVICVSD
;
A
#
# COMPACT_ATOMS: atom_id res chain seq x y z
N MET A 1 49.02 -30.01 9.36
CA MET A 1 50.07 -30.16 8.33
C MET A 1 49.47 -29.56 7.07
N GLU A 2 49.98 -28.53 6.43
CA GLU A 2 51.39 -28.19 6.15
C GLU A 2 51.65 -26.69 6.33
N ARG A 3 52.82 -26.38 6.91
CA ARG A 3 53.46 -25.07 6.86
C ARG A 3 54.33 -25.05 5.62
N VAL A 4 54.22 -24.00 4.80
CA VAL A 4 55.21 -23.72 3.75
C VAL A 4 56.14 -22.62 4.26
N SER A 5 57.39 -23.00 4.48
CA SER A 5 58.52 -22.17 4.85
C SER A 5 59.35 -21.89 3.60
N VAL A 6 59.78 -20.64 3.39
CA VAL A 6 60.83 -20.31 2.42
C VAL A 6 61.97 -19.59 3.16
N ILE A 7 63.19 -20.06 2.90
CA ILE A 7 64.45 -19.69 3.56
C ILE A 7 65.35 -18.89 2.59
N SER A 8 66.18 -18.03 3.19
CA SER A 8 67.48 -17.51 2.70
C SER A 8 67.42 -16.19 1.91
N ALA A 9 68.37 -15.26 2.00
CA ALA A 9 69.70 -15.25 2.62
C ALA A 9 70.11 -13.78 2.89
N GLY A 10 71.00 -13.57 3.87
CA GLY A 10 71.46 -12.24 4.25
C GLY A 10 72.54 -11.64 3.35
N LYS A 11 72.89 -10.37 3.63
CA LYS A 11 74.23 -9.80 3.46
C LYS A 11 74.35 -8.53 4.31
N SER A 12 75.37 -8.51 5.17
CA SER A 12 75.86 -7.36 5.92
C SER A 12 76.84 -6.57 5.05
N VAL A 13 76.77 -5.23 5.09
CA VAL A 13 77.82 -4.34 4.58
C VAL A 13 78.02 -3.19 5.57
N VAL A 14 79.29 -3.00 5.90
CA VAL A 14 79.90 -2.03 6.82
C VAL A 14 80.32 -0.75 6.04
N THR A 15 80.64 0.32 6.80
CA THR A 15 81.35 1.59 6.47
C THR A 15 80.45 2.82 6.30
N LYS A 16 80.77 4.03 6.80
CA LYS A 16 82.05 4.60 7.30
C LYS A 16 81.80 5.85 8.18
N ILE A 17 82.80 6.14 9.01
CA ILE A 17 82.97 7.25 9.96
C ILE A 17 83.22 8.60 9.26
N SER A 18 82.81 9.72 9.89
CA SER A 18 83.52 11.01 9.84
C SER A 18 83.32 11.80 11.15
N SER A 19 84.45 12.19 11.76
CA SER A 19 84.59 13.02 12.97
C SER A 19 84.57 14.52 12.68
N TYR A 20 84.41 15.33 13.74
CA TYR A 20 85.25 16.49 14.18
C TYR A 20 84.36 17.48 14.98
N PHE A 21 84.48 17.55 16.31
CA PHE A 21 85.32 18.47 17.12
C PHE A 21 84.63 19.81 17.47
N PHE A 22 84.49 20.14 18.76
CA PHE A 22 84.96 21.38 19.43
C PHE A 22 84.41 21.47 20.88
N VAL A 23 85.25 21.16 21.87
CA VAL A 23 85.83 22.08 22.89
C VAL A 23 84.93 22.39 24.11
N PHE A 24 85.34 21.80 25.24
CA PHE A 24 84.97 22.14 26.61
C PHE A 24 85.72 23.38 27.10
N ILE A 25 85.04 24.27 27.82
CA ILE A 25 85.67 25.22 28.75
C ILE A 25 84.99 25.08 30.11
N PHE A 26 85.74 24.55 31.07
CA PHE A 26 85.45 24.63 32.50
C PHE A 26 86.18 25.86 33.07
N PHE A 27 85.48 26.66 33.86
CA PHE A 27 86.11 27.54 34.86
C PHE A 27 85.37 27.41 36.19
N THR A 28 86.16 27.25 37.24
CA THR A 28 85.80 26.94 38.63
C THR A 28 85.78 28.19 39.52
N PHE A 29 84.74 28.29 40.37
CA PHE A 29 84.69 28.77 41.78
C PHE A 29 85.18 30.21 42.14
N PRO A 30 84.59 30.91 43.15
CA PRO A 30 84.34 30.38 44.49
C PRO A 30 83.04 30.79 45.22
N SER A 31 82.79 30.03 46.30
CA SER A 31 81.78 30.23 47.33
C SER A 31 82.18 31.34 48.30
N SER A 32 81.25 32.23 48.68
CA SER A 32 81.22 32.93 49.97
C SER A 32 79.92 33.70 50.20
N ALA A 33 79.47 33.64 51.46
CA ALA A 33 78.56 34.56 52.17
C ALA A 33 77.04 34.44 51.92
N MET A 34 76.45 33.70 52.86
CA MET A 34 75.07 33.76 53.32
C MET A 34 74.76 35.16 53.90
N THR A 35 73.72 35.83 53.38
CA THR A 35 72.98 36.87 54.09
C THR A 35 71.50 36.66 53.87
N VAL A 36 70.81 36.29 54.96
CA VAL A 36 69.35 36.32 55.07
C VAL A 36 68.97 37.79 55.21
N VAL A 37 68.19 38.31 54.27
CA VAL A 37 67.41 39.54 54.45
C VAL A 37 65.96 39.15 54.19
N SER A 38 65.15 39.38 55.21
CA SER A 38 63.70 39.18 55.26
C SER A 38 62.95 40.05 54.26
N ALA A 39 61.84 39.48 53.74
CA ALA A 39 60.60 40.08 53.26
C ALA A 39 60.67 41.47 52.58
N ASP A 40 60.29 41.51 51.30
CA ASP A 40 59.10 42.26 50.87
C ASP A 40 58.71 41.89 49.43
N GLU A 41 57.41 41.62 49.28
CA GLU A 41 56.57 41.77 48.08
C GLU A 41 57.21 41.57 46.68
N ILE A 42 57.03 40.36 46.11
CA ILE A 42 56.89 40.25 44.65
C ILE A 42 55.39 40.12 44.38
N ASN A 43 54.89 41.19 43.77
CA ASN A 43 53.54 41.38 43.24
C ASN A 43 52.93 40.08 42.72
N VAL A 44 51.71 39.83 43.22
CA VAL A 44 50.67 39.04 42.57
C VAL A 44 50.64 39.43 41.09
N VAL A 45 51.11 38.55 40.21
CA VAL A 45 50.63 38.56 38.83
C VAL A 45 49.18 38.08 38.95
N THR A 46 48.24 39.01 38.98
CA THR A 46 46.87 38.69 38.58
C THR A 46 47.02 38.19 37.16
N ALA A 47 46.89 36.87 36.96
CA ALA A 47 46.75 36.32 35.61
C ALA A 47 45.63 37.13 34.97
N ALA A 48 45.99 37.97 33.99
CA ALA A 48 45.00 38.65 33.20
C ALA A 48 44.08 37.56 32.63
N GLU A 49 42.78 37.74 32.79
CA GLU A 49 41.79 36.90 32.12
C GLU A 49 42.17 36.83 30.63
N ILE A 50 42.49 35.62 30.15
CA ILE A 50 42.78 35.41 28.73
C ILE A 50 41.44 35.55 28.02
N ASN A 51 41.20 36.73 27.45
CA ASN A 51 40.05 36.99 26.60
C ASN A 51 40.23 36.21 25.30
N GLY A 52 39.32 35.25 25.10
CA GLY A 52 39.38 34.26 24.06
C GLY A 52 38.11 34.20 23.22
N THR A 53 37.88 33.07 22.55
CA THR A 53 36.62 32.78 21.88
C THR A 53 35.84 31.69 22.60
N ALA A 54 34.52 31.64 22.40
CA ALA A 54 33.74 30.53 22.95
C ALA A 54 34.03 29.26 22.14
N PRO A 55 34.13 28.07 22.77
CA PRO A 55 34.22 26.83 22.03
C PRO A 55 32.97 26.63 21.17
N TYR A 56 33.15 26.03 19.99
CA TYR A 56 32.05 25.85 19.02
C TYR A 56 32.08 24.48 18.34
N ILE A 57 30.92 24.08 17.81
CA ILE A 57 30.79 22.88 16.98
C ILE A 57 31.33 23.20 15.60
N SER A 58 32.17 22.34 15.03
CA SER A 58 32.75 22.50 13.70
C SER A 58 32.68 21.17 12.95
N ILE A 59 31.58 20.94 12.23
CA ILE A 59 31.28 19.65 11.57
C ILE A 59 32.26 19.34 10.42
N ASN A 60 32.74 20.39 9.73
CA ASN A 60 33.65 20.24 8.61
C ASN A 60 35.13 20.15 9.04
N GLN A 61 35.42 20.25 10.34
CA GLN A 61 36.78 20.25 10.89
C GLN A 61 37.71 21.29 10.22
N ASP A 62 37.14 22.39 9.73
CA ASP A 62 37.81 23.47 9.01
C ASP A 62 37.88 24.77 9.83
N ARG A 63 37.49 24.69 11.11
CA ARG A 63 37.35 25.83 12.05
C ARG A 63 36.25 26.81 11.66
N THR A 64 35.22 26.32 10.97
CA THR A 64 34.01 27.09 10.71
C THR A 64 32.93 26.73 11.74
N PRO A 65 32.39 27.70 12.50
CA PRO A 65 31.30 27.44 13.43
C PRO A 65 30.04 26.91 12.73
N SER A 66 29.49 25.82 13.25
CA SER A 66 28.23 25.21 12.82
C SER A 66 27.12 25.44 13.86
N GLU A 67 25.88 25.39 13.41
CA GLU A 67 24.72 25.33 14.28
C GLU A 67 24.43 23.89 14.69
N ILE A 68 23.72 23.71 15.81
CA ILE A 68 23.37 22.35 16.28
C ILE A 68 22.41 21.62 15.32
N SER A 69 21.62 22.36 14.54
CA SER A 69 20.77 21.82 13.49
C SER A 69 21.57 21.13 12.39
N ASP A 70 22.83 21.53 12.17
CA ASP A 70 23.67 20.98 11.11
C ASP A 70 24.08 19.53 11.40
N LEU A 71 23.88 19.04 12.64
CA LEU A 71 24.04 17.64 13.02
C LEU A 71 22.87 16.75 12.57
N LEU A 72 21.71 17.34 12.24
CA LEU A 72 20.46 16.63 11.97
C LEU A 72 20.35 16.18 10.51
N TRP A 73 21.38 15.52 9.98
CA TRP A 73 21.40 14.97 8.61
C TRP A 73 21.17 13.45 8.60
N ILE A 74 20.66 12.96 7.47
CA ILE A 74 20.70 11.55 7.11
C ILE A 74 21.48 11.39 5.81
N ALA A 75 22.06 10.23 5.59
CA ALA A 75 22.72 9.87 4.35
C ALA A 75 22.37 8.43 3.95
N VAL A 76 22.32 8.20 2.64
CA VAL A 76 22.10 6.87 2.07
C VAL A 76 23.22 6.53 1.12
N LYS A 77 23.57 5.25 1.02
CA LYS A 77 24.55 4.80 0.05
C LYS A 77 23.97 4.95 -1.36
N LYS A 78 24.76 5.49 -2.29
CA LYS A 78 24.36 5.58 -3.71
C LYS A 78 24.24 4.17 -4.29
N ASP A 79 23.21 3.95 -5.08
CA ASP A 79 23.14 2.77 -5.95
C ASP A 79 24.11 2.98 -7.13
N ASP A 80 24.83 1.92 -7.51
CA ASP A 80 25.91 1.98 -8.50
C ASP A 80 25.45 2.43 -9.92
N ASP A 81 24.15 2.58 -10.19
CA ASP A 81 23.63 2.79 -11.56
C ASP A 81 22.29 3.56 -11.70
N LYS A 82 21.81 4.29 -10.67
CA LYS A 82 20.58 5.10 -10.78
C LYS A 82 20.81 6.56 -10.38
N THR A 83 20.51 7.47 -11.31
CA THR A 83 20.49 8.92 -11.07
C THR A 83 19.38 9.26 -10.08
N GLN A 84 19.68 9.23 -8.78
CA GLN A 84 18.87 9.95 -7.81
C GLN A 84 18.96 11.45 -8.13
N THR A 85 17.84 12.15 -8.05
CA THR A 85 17.82 13.62 -8.02
C THR A 85 18.68 14.09 -6.85
N THR A 86 19.92 14.44 -7.15
CA THR A 86 20.84 15.03 -6.19
C THR A 86 20.28 16.37 -5.72
N PRO A 87 20.24 16.64 -4.40
CA PRO A 87 20.07 18.00 -3.93
C PRO A 87 21.13 18.88 -4.58
N SER A 88 20.71 20.07 -5.03
CA SER A 88 21.56 21.11 -5.62
C SER A 88 22.89 21.24 -4.86
N ASP A 89 24.00 21.24 -5.60
CA ASP A 89 25.37 21.47 -5.13
C ASP A 89 25.42 22.69 -4.18
N SER A 90 25.35 22.45 -2.88
CA SER A 90 26.00 23.30 -1.90
C SER A 90 27.39 22.72 -1.67
N GLU A 91 28.38 23.61 -1.75
CA GLU A 91 29.81 23.37 -1.82
C GLU A 91 30.28 22.09 -1.09
N HIS A 92 30.87 21.16 -1.85
CA HIS A 92 31.51 19.96 -1.31
C HIS A 92 32.36 20.30 -0.08
N SER A 93 31.91 19.84 1.10
CA SER A 93 32.77 19.75 2.26
C SER A 93 33.83 18.67 1.99
N PRO A 94 35.13 18.93 2.24
CA PRO A 94 36.22 18.01 1.89
C PRO A 94 36.20 16.65 2.61
N PHE A 95 35.22 16.39 3.49
CA PHE A 95 35.12 15.21 4.35
C PHE A 95 33.92 14.29 4.07
N GLU A 96 33.06 14.62 3.11
CA GLU A 96 31.92 13.74 2.78
C GLU A 96 32.35 12.51 1.97
N ASP A 97 31.79 11.34 2.29
CA ASP A 97 32.03 10.13 1.51
C ASP A 97 31.35 10.27 0.14
N PRO A 98 32.10 10.24 -0.98
CA PRO A 98 31.53 10.43 -2.31
C PRO A 98 30.52 9.34 -2.70
N ASN A 99 30.50 8.20 -2.00
CA ASN A 99 29.55 7.11 -2.21
C ASN A 99 28.22 7.32 -1.48
N LEU A 100 28.07 8.40 -0.71
CA LEU A 100 26.84 8.72 0.00
C LEU A 100 26.12 9.91 -0.62
N THR A 101 24.80 9.91 -0.53
CA THR A 101 23.94 11.06 -0.77
C THR A 101 23.49 11.61 0.57
N TYR A 102 23.84 12.86 0.87
CA TYR A 102 23.49 13.53 2.12
C TYR A 102 22.21 14.35 1.97
N TYR A 103 21.29 14.18 2.91
CA TYR A 103 20.12 15.04 3.10
C TYR A 103 20.34 15.86 4.36
N ARG A 104 20.62 17.15 4.15
CA ARG A 104 20.95 18.11 5.19
C ARG A 104 19.70 18.74 5.81
N TYR A 105 19.88 19.51 6.88
CA TYR A 105 18.79 20.10 7.66
C TYR A 105 17.83 20.99 6.84
N ASP A 106 18.34 21.64 5.80
CA ASP A 106 17.58 22.51 4.88
C ASP A 106 16.82 21.73 3.80
N PHE A 107 17.13 20.44 3.59
CA PHE A 107 16.42 19.59 2.65
C PHE A 107 14.97 19.36 3.11
N ASN A 108 14.00 19.72 2.28
CA ASN A 108 12.60 19.58 2.61
C ASN A 108 12.04 18.30 1.98
N SER A 109 11.57 17.40 2.84
CA SER A 109 10.71 16.28 2.45
C SER A 109 9.40 16.40 3.21
N ASN A 110 8.35 15.84 2.65
CA ASN A 110 7.02 15.80 3.24
C ASN A 110 6.27 14.58 2.67
N PRO A 111 5.09 14.21 3.20
CA PRO A 111 4.36 13.05 2.70
C PRO A 111 4.07 13.06 1.18
N ASP A 112 4.08 14.23 0.53
CA ASP A 112 3.85 14.38 -0.91
C ASP A 112 5.17 14.42 -1.73
N GLU A 113 6.30 14.69 -1.07
CA GLU A 113 7.65 14.75 -1.64
C GLU A 113 8.63 13.93 -0.78
N LEU A 114 8.75 12.64 -1.14
CA LEU A 114 9.50 11.63 -0.39
C LEU A 114 10.93 11.46 -0.91
N ILE A 115 11.82 11.02 -0.02
CA ILE A 115 13.15 10.52 -0.35
C ILE A 115 13.05 9.03 -0.71
N ASP A 116 13.42 8.67 -1.94
CA ASP A 116 13.44 7.28 -2.37
C ASP A 116 14.70 6.58 -1.86
N LEU A 117 14.50 5.57 -1.01
CA LEU A 117 15.61 4.75 -0.52
C LEU A 117 16.07 3.79 -1.61
N PRO A 118 17.39 3.60 -1.77
CA PRO A 118 17.94 2.51 -2.56
C PRO A 118 17.31 1.14 -2.27
N GLU A 119 17.18 0.28 -3.29
CA GLU A 119 16.60 -1.08 -3.13
C GLU A 119 17.43 -1.95 -2.14
N SER A 120 18.71 -1.63 -1.98
CA SER A 120 19.63 -2.32 -1.06
C SER A 120 19.39 -1.99 0.42
N ILE A 121 18.60 -0.96 0.71
CA ILE A 121 18.19 -0.55 2.06
C ILE A 121 16.88 -1.26 2.39
N ASP A 122 16.98 -2.36 3.14
CA ASP A 122 15.84 -3.14 3.63
C ASP A 122 15.62 -3.00 5.14
N THR A 123 16.41 -2.17 5.83
CA THR A 123 16.35 -1.87 7.27
C THR A 123 16.81 -0.43 7.55
N PHE A 124 16.36 0.17 8.66
CA PHE A 124 16.74 1.56 9.02
C PHE A 124 18.18 1.73 9.48
N ASP A 125 18.80 0.69 10.05
CA ASP A 125 20.21 0.71 10.46
C ASP A 125 21.18 0.91 9.28
N LYS A 126 20.72 0.72 8.04
CA LYS A 126 21.44 1.04 6.80
C LYS A 126 21.33 2.50 6.38
N ILE A 127 20.42 3.28 6.97
CA ILE A 127 20.37 4.74 6.81
C ILE A 127 21.39 5.34 7.77
N ILE A 128 22.32 6.12 7.22
CA ILE A 128 23.47 6.65 7.95
C ILE A 128 23.06 7.97 8.60
N THR A 129 23.22 8.07 9.90
CA THR A 129 23.15 9.32 10.67
C THR A 129 24.14 9.23 11.83
N LEU A 130 24.31 10.32 12.59
CA LEU A 130 25.28 10.38 13.70
C LEU A 130 25.02 9.36 14.81
N VAL A 131 23.82 8.79 14.87
CA VAL A 131 23.45 7.77 15.85
C VAL A 131 23.62 6.34 15.32
N SER A 132 23.68 6.13 14.00
CA SER A 132 23.70 4.79 13.39
C SER A 132 24.88 3.94 13.84
N ASP A 133 26.07 4.54 14.01
CA ASP A 133 27.29 3.85 14.44
C ASP A 133 27.17 3.20 15.83
N TYR A 134 26.27 3.73 16.68
CA TYR A 134 26.10 3.29 18.06
C TYR A 134 25.01 2.22 18.22
N LYS A 135 24.20 1.95 17.18
CA LYS A 135 23.08 0.99 17.20
C LYS A 135 22.12 1.20 18.38
N LYS A 136 21.82 2.46 18.69
CA LYS A 136 20.89 2.89 19.75
C LYS A 136 19.96 3.95 19.18
N GLU A 137 18.80 4.15 19.80
CA GLU A 137 17.89 5.23 19.39
C GLU A 137 18.27 6.58 20.02
N GLN A 138 19.13 6.58 21.04
CA GLN A 138 19.59 7.79 21.72
C GLN A 138 21.05 7.66 22.20
N VAL A 139 21.83 8.71 22.00
CA VAL A 139 23.25 8.80 22.37
C VAL A 139 23.52 10.16 23.02
N GLU A 140 24.48 10.22 23.96
CA GLU A 140 24.93 11.48 24.54
C GLU A 140 25.67 12.32 23.50
N LEU A 141 25.38 13.63 23.44
CA LEU A 141 25.97 14.50 22.43
C LEU A 141 27.49 14.58 22.58
N GLU A 142 28.01 14.53 23.80
CA GLU A 142 29.45 14.47 24.09
C GLU A 142 30.13 13.27 23.42
N THR A 143 29.49 12.10 23.41
CA THR A 143 30.04 10.91 22.75
C THR A 143 30.20 11.16 21.25
N ILE A 144 29.16 11.71 20.60
CA ILE A 144 29.18 12.00 19.16
C ILE A 144 30.23 13.05 18.82
N LEU A 145 30.24 14.18 19.54
CA LEU A 145 31.17 15.29 19.27
C LEU A 145 32.63 14.88 19.49
N THR A 146 32.88 14.00 20.47
CA THR A 146 34.22 13.46 20.74
C THR A 146 34.65 12.47 19.67
N ASP A 147 33.82 11.49 19.35
CA ASP A 147 34.17 10.45 18.37
C ASP A 147 34.37 11.03 16.97
N LYS A 148 33.61 12.06 16.60
CA LYS A 148 33.73 12.74 15.30
C LYS A 148 34.68 13.94 15.32
N GLN A 149 35.23 14.32 16.49
CA GLN A 149 36.07 15.50 16.66
C GLN A 149 35.41 16.78 16.10
N TYR A 150 34.13 17.00 16.41
CA TYR A 150 33.32 18.12 15.90
C TYR A 150 33.32 19.33 16.84
N PHE A 151 34.41 19.58 17.52
CA PHE A 151 34.58 20.75 18.37
C PHE A 151 35.88 21.46 18.02
N GLU A 152 35.86 22.77 18.09
CA GLU A 152 37.03 23.61 17.90
C GLU A 152 36.99 24.76 18.91
N ASP A 153 38.18 25.30 19.17
CA ASP A 153 38.37 26.55 19.86
C ASP A 153 39.58 27.28 19.23
N ASN A 154 39.42 28.58 18.94
CA ASN A 154 40.45 29.29 18.16
C ASN A 154 41.67 29.67 19.01
N ASP A 155 41.54 29.66 20.33
CA ASP A 155 42.58 30.01 21.31
C ASP A 155 43.35 28.80 21.84
N GLY A 156 42.96 27.59 21.46
CA GLY A 156 43.68 26.36 21.78
C GLY A 156 43.37 25.82 23.18
N ASP A 157 42.17 26.07 23.68
CA ASP A 157 41.69 25.48 24.92
C ASP A 157 41.53 23.94 24.83
N ASP A 158 41.72 23.28 25.97
CA ASP A 158 41.63 21.83 26.13
C ASP A 158 40.45 21.41 27.05
N GLY A 159 40.19 20.09 27.05
CA GLY A 159 39.26 19.46 27.99
C GLY A 159 37.80 19.75 27.67
N PHE A 160 37.44 19.60 26.40
CA PHE A 160 36.08 19.75 25.89
C PHE A 160 35.11 18.80 26.60
N LYS A 161 33.94 19.34 26.95
CA LYS A 161 32.78 18.61 27.47
C LYS A 161 31.53 19.12 26.82
N ALA A 162 30.57 18.23 26.60
CA ALA A 162 29.26 18.58 26.10
C ALA A 162 28.14 17.99 26.97
N THR A 163 26.98 18.65 27.00
CA THR A 163 25.76 18.11 27.60
C THR A 163 24.71 17.84 26.53
N GLY A 164 23.65 17.13 26.89
CA GLY A 164 22.52 16.86 25.99
C GLY A 164 22.67 15.54 25.23
N THR A 165 21.73 15.31 24.33
CA THR A 165 21.49 14.02 23.69
C THR A 165 21.09 14.21 22.25
N PHE A 166 21.44 13.24 21.41
CA PHE A 166 20.91 13.08 20.06
C PHE A 166 20.02 11.84 20.03
N LYS A 167 18.80 11.96 19.49
CA LYS A 167 17.81 10.88 19.41
C LYS A 167 17.27 10.74 17.98
N ILE A 168 17.05 9.50 17.55
CA ILE A 168 16.28 9.13 16.36
C ILE A 168 14.95 8.47 16.77
N GLU A 169 13.87 8.85 16.10
CA GLU A 169 12.56 8.22 16.21
C GLU A 169 12.03 7.93 14.81
N ILE A 170 11.54 6.72 14.59
CA ILE A 170 11.04 6.30 13.28
C ILE A 170 9.60 5.87 13.43
N LYS A 171 8.75 6.37 12.54
CA LYS A 171 7.35 5.97 12.45
C LYS A 171 6.96 5.60 11.04
N ASP A 172 6.05 4.67 10.94
CA ASP A 172 5.41 4.28 9.67
C ASP A 172 4.28 5.27 9.29
N SER A 173 3.64 5.09 8.13
CA SER A 173 2.56 5.99 7.68
C SER A 173 1.33 5.97 8.59
N ASP A 174 1.17 4.90 9.36
CA ASP A 174 0.10 4.68 10.33
C ASP A 174 0.49 5.16 11.74
N ASN A 175 1.65 5.84 11.87
CA ASN A 175 2.20 6.40 13.10
C ASN A 175 2.59 5.34 14.15
N ASN A 176 2.80 4.08 13.73
CA ASN A 176 3.41 3.05 14.58
C ASN A 176 4.92 3.26 14.68
N ILE A 177 5.48 3.00 15.86
CA ILE A 177 6.92 3.09 16.09
C ILE A 177 7.62 1.91 15.42
N VAL A 178 8.69 2.20 14.68
CA VAL A 178 9.53 1.19 14.01
C VAL A 178 10.93 1.19 14.62
N ASN A 179 11.48 0.01 14.88
CA ASN A 179 12.83 -0.13 15.43
C ASN A 179 13.87 -0.08 14.31
N LEU A 180 15.12 0.27 14.66
CA LEU A 180 16.21 0.41 13.69
C LEU A 180 16.48 -0.86 12.86
N ASN A 181 16.31 -2.04 13.48
CA ASN A 181 16.59 -3.33 12.84
C ASN A 181 15.33 -3.96 12.20
N ASP A 182 14.18 -3.30 12.27
CA ASP A 182 12.96 -3.82 11.65
C ASP A 182 13.11 -3.73 10.13
N LYS A 183 12.61 -4.75 9.43
CA LYS A 183 12.59 -4.74 7.97
C LYS A 183 11.64 -3.65 7.46
N LEU A 184 12.09 -2.94 6.44
CA LEU A 184 11.27 -1.99 5.71
C LEU A 184 10.25 -2.74 4.85
N ASP A 185 8.99 -2.38 5.05
CA ASP A 185 7.84 -2.77 4.26
C ASP A 185 7.59 -1.68 3.21
N ASP A 186 7.78 -2.06 1.96
CA ASP A 186 7.59 -1.19 0.79
C ASP A 186 6.11 -0.97 0.44
N CYS A 187 5.19 -1.65 1.13
CA CYS A 187 3.74 -1.48 1.01
C CYS A 187 3.13 -0.48 2.00
N ILE A 188 3.93 0.18 2.84
CA ILE A 188 3.46 1.20 3.80
C ILE A 188 3.42 2.61 3.17
N GLY A 189 4.09 2.81 2.03
CA GLY A 189 4.11 4.09 1.32
C GLY A 189 5.21 5.04 1.79
N PHE A 190 5.27 5.37 3.08
CA PHE A 190 6.39 6.15 3.64
C PHE A 190 6.67 5.87 5.12
N TYR A 191 7.87 6.29 5.55
CA TYR A 191 8.29 6.36 6.93
C TYR A 191 8.76 7.78 7.28
N ALA A 192 8.49 8.21 8.51
CA ALA A 192 8.95 9.48 9.06
C ALA A 192 10.10 9.24 10.04
N ILE A 193 11.31 9.69 9.67
CA ILE A 193 12.52 9.63 10.49
C ILE A 193 12.72 10.99 11.15
N THR A 194 12.60 11.06 12.47
CA THR A 194 12.76 12.29 13.23
C THR A 194 14.06 12.26 14.03
N LEU A 195 14.97 13.18 13.72
CA LEU A 195 16.23 13.41 14.45
C LEU A 195 16.04 14.60 15.39
N THR A 196 16.48 14.45 16.64
CA THR A 196 16.34 15.49 17.66
C THR A 196 17.59 15.64 18.51
N THR A 197 17.93 16.88 18.84
CA THR A 197 18.91 17.22 19.88
C THR A 197 18.20 17.90 21.04
N SER A 198 18.66 17.66 22.27
CA SER A 198 18.22 18.44 23.45
C SER A 198 19.04 19.71 23.63
N ASP A 199 18.55 20.63 24.46
CA ASP A 199 19.31 21.80 24.87
C ASP A 199 20.67 21.36 25.44
N SER A 200 21.74 21.95 24.92
CA SER A 200 23.09 21.47 25.15
C SER A 200 24.05 22.62 25.43
N LYS A 201 25.18 22.27 26.04
CA LYS A 201 26.25 23.19 26.38
C LYS A 201 27.58 22.56 25.99
N LEU A 202 28.37 23.23 25.18
CA LEU A 202 29.76 22.92 24.92
C LEU A 202 30.63 23.78 25.84
N SER A 203 31.64 23.18 26.46
CA SER A 203 32.54 23.88 27.38
C SER A 203 33.96 23.34 27.33
N THR A 204 34.93 24.22 27.61
CA THR A 204 36.36 23.93 27.75
C THR A 204 36.80 24.08 29.22
N THR A 205 37.99 23.57 29.55
CA THR A 205 38.56 23.70 30.91
C THR A 205 39.03 25.13 31.19
N TYR A 206 39.53 25.81 30.16
CA TYR A 206 40.08 27.17 30.21
C TYR A 206 39.31 28.07 29.22
N GLY A 207 39.76 29.32 29.02
CA GLY A 207 39.11 30.29 28.12
C GLY A 207 38.08 31.20 28.78
N LEU A 208 37.90 32.40 28.23
CA LEU A 208 36.83 33.32 28.61
C LEU A 208 36.25 33.96 27.34
N PRO A 209 35.01 33.61 26.93
CA PRO A 209 34.10 32.65 27.57
C PRO A 209 34.50 31.17 27.34
N ASN A 210 34.52 30.33 28.38
CA ASN A 210 34.82 28.89 28.26
C ASN A 210 33.63 28.01 27.82
N ASN A 211 32.52 28.59 27.38
CA ASN A 211 31.35 27.80 27.02
C ASN A 211 30.41 28.49 26.04
N LYS A 212 29.63 27.66 25.34
CA LYS A 212 28.56 28.06 24.43
C LYS A 212 27.34 27.15 24.62
N ASN A 213 26.15 27.74 24.69
CA ASN A 213 24.89 27.00 24.76
C ASN A 213 24.31 26.85 23.35
N TYR A 214 23.66 25.72 23.09
CA TYR A 214 22.92 25.43 21.88
C TYR A 214 21.48 25.05 22.23
N PRO A 215 20.48 25.58 21.52
CA PRO A 215 19.10 25.18 21.71
C PRO A 215 18.87 23.76 21.19
N SER A 216 17.80 23.12 21.67
CA SER A 216 17.27 21.91 21.05
C SER A 216 16.85 22.16 19.60
N ALA A 217 17.05 21.16 18.75
CA ALA A 217 16.66 21.19 17.35
C ALA A 217 16.00 19.87 16.95
N SER A 218 15.13 19.91 15.94
CA SER A 218 14.41 18.75 15.42
C SER A 218 14.28 18.82 13.91
N LYS A 219 14.38 17.67 13.23
CA LYS A 219 14.16 17.52 11.79
C LYS A 219 13.50 16.19 11.51
N THR A 220 12.47 16.21 10.66
CA THR A 220 11.81 15.00 10.15
C THR A 220 12.09 14.84 8.66
N TYR A 221 12.50 13.63 8.27
CA TYR A 221 12.67 13.19 6.89
C TYR A 221 11.59 12.17 6.55
N TYR A 222 10.96 12.31 5.39
CA TYR A 222 9.97 11.37 4.88
C TYR A 222 10.61 10.52 3.78
N VAL A 223 10.70 9.22 4.02
CA VAL A 223 11.40 8.27 3.14
C VAL A 223 10.46 7.18 2.65
N ARG A 224 10.70 6.65 1.46
CA ARG A 224 9.98 5.51 0.89
C ARG A 224 10.93 4.34 0.70
N SER A 225 10.53 3.17 1.19
CA SER A 225 11.26 1.93 0.93
C SER A 225 11.04 1.48 -0.51
N LEU A 226 12.12 1.10 -1.19
CA LEU A 226 12.11 0.41 -2.48
C LEU A 226 12.66 -1.02 -2.35
N SER A 227 12.67 -1.59 -1.14
CA SER A 227 13.26 -2.90 -0.84
C SER A 227 12.65 -4.07 -1.63
N GLY A 228 11.41 -3.94 -2.13
CA GLY A 228 10.79 -4.92 -3.04
C GLY A 228 11.23 -4.80 -4.51
N GLY A 229 12.09 -3.84 -4.82
CA GLY A 229 12.66 -3.62 -6.14
C GLY A 229 11.70 -2.95 -7.12
N LEU A 230 11.05 -3.75 -7.97
CA LEU A 230 10.23 -3.22 -9.06
C LEU A 230 8.83 -2.79 -8.57
N PRO A 231 8.21 -1.79 -9.22
CA PRO A 231 6.85 -1.37 -8.91
C PRO A 231 5.86 -2.54 -8.96
N HIS A 232 4.96 -2.61 -7.99
CA HIS A 232 3.91 -3.62 -7.90
C HIS A 232 2.74 -3.17 -7.02
N VAL A 233 1.63 -3.90 -7.10
CA VAL A 233 0.44 -3.66 -6.26
C VAL A 233 0.59 -4.42 -4.94
N CYS A 234 0.43 -3.69 -3.84
CA CYS A 234 0.42 -4.25 -2.49
C CYS A 234 -0.97 -4.67 -2.06
N TRP A 235 -1.94 -3.77 -2.25
CA TRP A 235 -3.31 -3.94 -1.78
C TRP A 235 -4.30 -3.26 -2.71
N LEU A 236 -5.48 -3.89 -2.85
CA LEU A 236 -6.63 -3.34 -3.56
C LEU A 236 -7.73 -3.08 -2.54
N GLN A 237 -8.16 -1.83 -2.48
CA GLN A 237 -8.99 -1.27 -1.43
C GLN A 237 -10.28 -0.73 -2.02
N PRO A 238 -11.30 -1.59 -2.22
CA PRO A 238 -12.68 -1.12 -2.22
C PRO A 238 -13.02 -0.57 -0.81
N SER A 239 -14.30 -0.48 -0.43
CA SER A 239 -14.64 -0.09 0.94
C SER A 239 -14.06 -1.09 1.94
N LEU A 240 -13.30 -0.60 2.93
CA LEU A 240 -12.81 -1.41 4.06
C LEU A 240 -13.86 -1.59 5.17
N GLU A 241 -15.02 -0.94 5.04
CA GLU A 241 -16.14 -1.15 5.96
C GLU A 241 -16.53 -2.64 5.96
N LYS A 242 -16.87 -3.21 7.12
CA LYS A 242 -17.19 -4.64 7.22
C LYS A 242 -16.06 -5.51 6.64
N GLY A 243 -14.81 -5.10 6.90
CA GLY A 243 -13.62 -5.88 6.57
C GLY A 243 -13.31 -6.99 7.57
N TYR A 244 -14.07 -7.10 8.68
CA TYR A 244 -13.84 -8.06 9.75
C TYR A 244 -14.94 -9.13 9.80
N PRO A 245 -14.71 -10.29 10.45
CA PRO A 245 -15.75 -11.26 10.72
C PRO A 245 -17.02 -10.60 11.31
N PRO A 246 -18.23 -11.00 10.86
CA PRO A 246 -18.50 -12.19 10.05
C PRO A 246 -18.27 -12.02 8.54
N TYR A 247 -17.99 -10.81 8.06
CA TYR A 247 -17.89 -10.45 6.64
C TYR A 247 -16.53 -10.75 6.01
N ALA A 248 -15.59 -11.29 6.77
CA ALA A 248 -14.30 -11.73 6.27
C ALA A 248 -13.94 -13.04 6.93
N TYR A 249 -13.12 -13.84 6.26
CA TYR A 249 -12.46 -14.98 6.88
C TYR A 249 -11.40 -14.50 7.87
N THR A 250 -11.25 -15.23 8.96
CA THR A 250 -10.15 -15.08 9.91
C THR A 250 -8.85 -15.57 9.28
N GLN A 251 -7.72 -15.12 9.83
CA GLN A 251 -6.41 -15.62 9.42
C GLN A 251 -6.32 -17.16 9.54
N GLN A 252 -6.90 -17.73 10.60
CA GLN A 252 -6.93 -19.19 10.80
C GLN A 252 -7.73 -19.91 9.72
N GLU A 253 -8.85 -19.35 9.28
CA GLU A 253 -9.68 -19.95 8.21
C GLU A 253 -8.92 -19.99 6.88
N TYR A 254 -8.19 -18.92 6.54
CA TYR A 254 -7.29 -18.94 5.38
C TYR A 254 -6.17 -19.97 5.53
N GLU A 255 -5.55 -20.05 6.69
CA GLU A 255 -4.47 -21.01 6.96
C GLU A 255 -4.96 -22.46 6.86
N ASP A 256 -6.11 -22.78 7.45
CA ASP A 256 -6.73 -24.10 7.39
C ASP A 256 -7.04 -24.48 5.94
N TYR A 257 -7.64 -23.57 5.18
CA TYR A 257 -7.92 -23.77 3.75
C TYR A 257 -6.64 -24.04 2.95
N PHE A 258 -5.59 -23.24 3.11
CA PHE A 258 -4.35 -23.43 2.35
C PHE A 258 -3.53 -24.63 2.84
N ASN A 259 -3.70 -25.08 4.08
CA ASN A 259 -3.11 -26.33 4.56
C ASN A 259 -3.78 -27.54 3.91
N GLU A 260 -5.10 -27.49 3.71
CA GLU A 260 -5.84 -28.54 3.00
C GLU A 260 -5.59 -28.49 1.48
N TYR A 261 -5.53 -27.28 0.91
CA TYR A 261 -5.38 -27.05 -0.52
C TYR A 261 -4.17 -26.14 -0.85
N PRO A 262 -2.93 -26.62 -0.67
CA PRO A 262 -1.72 -25.80 -0.84
C PRO A 262 -1.54 -25.22 -2.24
N ARG A 263 -2.14 -25.83 -3.27
CA ARG A 263 -2.10 -25.32 -4.65
C ARG A 263 -2.82 -23.99 -4.85
N PHE A 264 -3.76 -23.63 -3.97
CA PHE A 264 -4.55 -22.40 -4.09
C PHE A 264 -3.92 -21.21 -3.35
N LYS A 265 -2.92 -21.45 -2.49
CA LYS A 265 -2.25 -20.41 -1.71
C LYS A 265 -1.70 -19.25 -2.55
N ASP A 266 -1.17 -19.57 -3.72
CA ASP A 266 -0.58 -18.59 -4.63
C ASP A 266 -1.58 -18.05 -5.67
N LEU A 267 -2.81 -18.56 -5.64
CA LEU A 267 -3.86 -18.34 -6.64
C LEU A 267 -5.07 -17.56 -6.11
N THR A 268 -5.31 -17.62 -4.80
CA THR A 268 -6.47 -16.99 -4.14
C THR A 268 -6.06 -15.66 -3.52
N GLU A 269 -6.82 -14.60 -3.79
CA GLU A 269 -6.66 -13.32 -3.13
C GLU A 269 -7.09 -13.42 -1.66
N VAL A 270 -6.35 -12.75 -0.78
CA VAL A 270 -6.61 -12.80 0.67
C VAL A 270 -7.05 -11.43 1.14
N TRP A 271 -8.23 -11.37 1.76
CA TRP A 271 -8.73 -10.14 2.35
C TRP A 271 -8.05 -9.83 3.68
N SER A 272 -7.52 -8.61 3.81
CA SER A 272 -7.06 -8.03 5.06
C SER A 272 -8.07 -6.98 5.55
N PRO A 273 -8.58 -7.09 6.79
CA PRO A 273 -9.59 -6.16 7.30
C PRO A 273 -9.19 -4.68 7.27
N THR A 274 -7.90 -4.37 7.40
CA THR A 274 -7.39 -3.00 7.42
C THR A 274 -6.70 -2.60 6.12
N LYS A 275 -6.41 -3.55 5.23
CA LYS A 275 -5.61 -3.29 4.02
C LYS A 275 -6.33 -3.59 2.72
N GLY A 276 -7.42 -4.37 2.71
CA GLY A 276 -8.15 -4.77 1.50
C GLY A 276 -7.69 -6.10 0.92
N PHE A 277 -7.96 -6.35 -0.36
CA PHE A 277 -7.52 -7.55 -1.07
C PHE A 277 -6.02 -7.52 -1.30
N LYS A 278 -5.33 -8.58 -0.89
CA LYS A 278 -3.96 -8.87 -1.30
C LYS A 278 -4.00 -9.55 -2.67
N PRO A 279 -3.33 -9.02 -3.69
CA PRO A 279 -3.15 -9.73 -4.95
C PRO A 279 -2.59 -11.13 -4.73
N ALA A 280 -3.11 -12.11 -5.48
CA ALA A 280 -2.53 -13.44 -5.53
C ALA A 280 -1.10 -13.37 -6.09
N VAL A 281 -0.22 -14.31 -5.70
CA VAL A 281 1.17 -14.34 -6.21
C VAL A 281 1.20 -14.46 -7.74
N LYS A 282 0.25 -15.21 -8.30
CA LYS A 282 0.11 -15.44 -9.75
C LYS A 282 -0.97 -14.58 -10.41
N HIS A 283 -1.28 -13.41 -9.85
CA HIS A 283 -2.33 -12.53 -10.39
C HIS A 283 -2.14 -12.22 -11.89
N LEU A 284 -0.91 -12.01 -12.39
CA LEU A 284 -0.69 -11.78 -13.82
C LEU A 284 -0.98 -12.99 -14.72
N GLU A 285 -0.98 -14.21 -14.18
CA GLU A 285 -1.31 -15.43 -14.94
C GLU A 285 -2.83 -15.66 -15.06
N ARG A 286 -3.64 -15.00 -14.21
CA ARG A 286 -5.09 -15.25 -14.06
C ARG A 286 -5.92 -13.97 -13.86
N PRO A 287 -5.92 -13.03 -14.82
CA PRO A 287 -6.70 -11.79 -14.70
C PRO A 287 -8.20 -12.00 -14.43
N TRP A 288 -8.80 -13.07 -14.95
CA TRP A 288 -10.22 -13.42 -14.74
C TRP A 288 -10.59 -13.83 -13.30
N ALA A 289 -9.62 -14.09 -12.42
CA ALA A 289 -9.86 -14.46 -11.02
C ALA A 289 -9.49 -13.34 -10.03
N ASN A 290 -8.99 -12.21 -10.54
CA ASN A 290 -8.46 -11.12 -9.75
C ASN A 290 -9.53 -10.08 -9.48
N PHE A 291 -9.53 -9.49 -8.29
CA PHE A 291 -10.40 -8.36 -7.99
C PHE A 291 -10.09 -7.15 -8.92
N PRO A 292 -11.10 -6.45 -9.45
CA PRO A 292 -12.50 -6.84 -9.46
C PRO A 292 -12.86 -7.73 -10.66
N THR A 293 -13.73 -8.71 -10.44
CA THR A 293 -14.43 -9.42 -11.52
C THR A 293 -15.83 -8.83 -11.78
N THR A 294 -16.31 -7.93 -10.92
CA THR A 294 -17.58 -7.23 -11.08
C THR A 294 -17.38 -5.72 -11.12
N ALA A 295 -18.18 -4.99 -11.89
CA ALA A 295 -18.11 -3.53 -11.89
C ALA A 295 -19.45 -2.87 -12.22
N ALA A 296 -19.52 -1.56 -12.01
CA ALA A 296 -20.57 -0.67 -12.45
C ALA A 296 -19.98 0.74 -12.60
N ASP A 297 -20.71 1.64 -13.25
CA ASP A 297 -20.27 3.04 -13.41
C ASP A 297 -19.95 3.66 -12.03
N LYS A 298 -18.87 4.44 -11.95
CA LYS A 298 -18.37 5.13 -10.75
C LYS A 298 -18.00 4.26 -9.55
N LEU A 299 -18.15 2.92 -9.61
CA LEU A 299 -17.51 2.08 -8.60
C LEU A 299 -16.00 2.31 -8.66
N TYR A 300 -15.39 2.39 -7.49
CA TYR A 300 -13.98 2.74 -7.39
C TYR A 300 -13.30 1.95 -6.28
N PHE A 301 -12.03 1.67 -6.50
CA PHE A 301 -11.14 1.11 -5.48
C PHE A 301 -9.82 1.88 -5.49
N ASN A 302 -9.16 1.91 -4.35
CA ASN A 302 -7.80 2.41 -4.26
C ASN A 302 -6.81 1.25 -4.41
N VAL A 303 -5.62 1.55 -4.91
CA VAL A 303 -4.52 0.61 -5.12
C VAL A 303 -3.34 1.18 -4.34
N VAL A 304 -2.86 0.42 -3.36
CA VAL A 304 -1.63 0.75 -2.64
C VAL A 304 -0.48 0.23 -3.48
N LEU A 305 0.33 1.16 -3.98
CA LEU A 305 1.50 0.87 -4.82
C LEU A 305 2.76 0.77 -3.95
N SER A 306 3.64 -0.16 -4.30
CA SER A 306 5.05 -0.13 -3.93
C SER A 306 5.87 0.38 -5.12
N GLY A 307 6.91 1.17 -4.83
CA GLY A 307 7.89 1.61 -5.83
C GLY A 307 7.39 2.56 -6.91
N ALA A 308 6.16 3.07 -6.81
CA ALA A 308 5.57 4.02 -7.76
C ALA A 308 4.65 5.02 -7.06
N LYS A 309 4.44 6.17 -7.70
CA LYS A 309 3.35 7.11 -7.39
C LYS A 309 2.19 6.86 -8.35
N TRP A 310 1.00 7.31 -7.99
CA TRP A 310 -0.19 7.12 -8.83
C TRP A 310 -0.04 7.77 -10.22
N GLN A 311 0.70 8.89 -10.33
CA GLN A 311 0.98 9.55 -11.61
C GLN A 311 1.83 8.70 -12.57
N ASP A 312 2.57 7.73 -12.05
CA ASP A 312 3.40 6.84 -12.85
C ASP A 312 2.56 5.72 -13.51
N VAL A 313 1.29 5.57 -13.10
CA VAL A 313 0.42 4.49 -13.53
C VAL A 313 -0.42 4.90 -14.75
N SER A 314 -0.41 4.03 -15.75
CA SER A 314 -1.33 4.04 -16.90
C SER A 314 -2.08 2.71 -16.98
N TYR A 315 -3.03 2.58 -17.91
CA TYR A 315 -3.69 1.31 -18.16
C TYR A 315 -3.92 1.03 -19.65
N THR A 316 -4.13 -0.23 -19.98
CA THR A 316 -4.58 -0.70 -21.29
C THR A 316 -5.84 -1.54 -21.16
N LYS A 317 -6.64 -1.62 -22.22
CA LYS A 317 -7.83 -2.46 -22.31
C LYS A 317 -7.57 -3.64 -23.24
N SER A 318 -8.18 -4.79 -22.98
CA SER A 318 -8.14 -5.93 -23.93
C SER A 318 -8.89 -5.61 -25.23
N ARG A 319 -9.91 -4.75 -25.17
CA ARG A 319 -10.73 -4.30 -26.31
C ARG A 319 -10.84 -2.78 -26.26
N GLU A 320 -10.17 -2.09 -27.18
CA GLU A 320 -10.08 -0.62 -27.15
C GLU A 320 -11.42 0.08 -27.44
N ASN A 321 -12.27 -0.54 -28.25
CA ASN A 321 -13.55 0.05 -28.69
C ASN A 321 -14.69 -0.09 -27.66
N GLN A 322 -14.48 -0.82 -26.56
CA GLN A 322 -15.51 -0.95 -25.53
C GLN A 322 -15.68 0.37 -24.75
N PRO A 323 -16.93 0.76 -24.41
CA PRO A 323 -17.22 2.03 -23.74
C PRO A 323 -16.84 2.00 -22.26
N VAL A 324 -16.59 0.83 -21.68
CA VAL A 324 -16.09 0.72 -20.31
C VAL A 324 -14.63 1.12 -20.26
N GLY A 325 -14.30 1.99 -19.31
CA GLY A 325 -12.96 2.52 -19.09
C GLY A 325 -12.69 2.85 -17.63
N LEU A 326 -11.46 3.27 -17.37
CA LEU A 326 -10.99 3.66 -16.05
C LEU A 326 -10.61 5.14 -16.03
N LYS A 327 -10.98 5.84 -14.96
CA LYS A 327 -10.45 7.14 -14.58
C LYS A 327 -9.46 6.94 -13.45
N LEU A 328 -8.21 7.33 -13.71
CA LEU A 328 -7.13 7.23 -12.74
C LEU A 328 -6.95 8.57 -12.02
N SER A 329 -6.91 8.53 -10.70
CA SER A 329 -6.58 9.68 -9.84
C SER A 329 -5.83 9.17 -8.61
N GLY A 330 -5.36 10.02 -7.71
CA GLY A 330 -4.73 9.49 -6.50
C GLY A 330 -3.96 10.52 -5.69
N LYS A 331 -3.27 10.00 -4.68
CA LYS A 331 -2.34 10.74 -3.84
C LYS A 331 -1.16 9.84 -3.47
N ASN A 332 0.06 10.30 -3.74
CA ASN A 332 1.30 9.59 -3.45
C ASN A 332 1.30 8.17 -4.01
N ASN A 333 1.49 7.15 -3.19
CA ASN A 333 1.47 5.75 -3.60
C ASN A 333 0.06 5.13 -3.63
N ILE A 334 -0.99 5.92 -3.43
CA ILE A 334 -2.38 5.46 -3.48
C ILE A 334 -2.99 5.92 -4.80
N LEU A 335 -3.27 4.97 -5.69
CA LEU A 335 -3.98 5.18 -6.96
C LEU A 335 -5.46 4.85 -6.76
N ARG A 336 -6.36 5.78 -7.04
CA ARG A 336 -7.77 5.51 -7.20
C ARG A 336 -8.09 5.13 -8.64
N VAL A 337 -8.72 3.98 -8.80
CA VAL A 337 -9.26 3.46 -10.05
C VAL A 337 -10.78 3.57 -9.97
N GLU A 338 -11.37 4.44 -10.79
CA GLU A 338 -12.83 4.61 -10.89
C GLU A 338 -13.31 4.10 -12.26
N PHE A 339 -14.34 3.27 -12.28
CA PHE A 339 -14.96 2.80 -13.52
C PHE A 339 -15.83 3.87 -14.17
N SER A 340 -15.85 3.88 -15.49
CA SER A 340 -16.75 4.70 -16.31
C SER A 340 -17.36 3.80 -17.38
N GLY A 341 -18.67 3.82 -17.56
CA GLY A 341 -19.33 2.97 -18.56
C GLY A 341 -20.84 3.19 -18.67
N PRO A 342 -21.56 2.25 -19.31
CA PRO A 342 -23.01 2.34 -19.50
C PRO A 342 -23.80 2.46 -18.18
N THR A 343 -24.86 3.28 -18.20
CA THR A 343 -25.79 3.51 -17.07
C THR A 343 -27.24 3.56 -17.56
N PHE A 344 -28.22 3.68 -16.66
CA PHE A 344 -29.63 3.91 -17.05
C PHE A 344 -29.94 5.32 -17.60
N SER A 345 -28.97 6.24 -17.63
CA SER A 345 -29.20 7.61 -18.11
C SER A 345 -29.50 7.64 -19.62
N GLU A 346 -28.92 6.70 -20.35
CA GLU A 346 -29.14 6.45 -21.78
C GLU A 346 -29.37 4.95 -21.94
N LYS A 347 -30.34 4.52 -22.76
CA LYS A 347 -30.56 3.10 -23.02
C LYS A 347 -29.28 2.55 -23.68
N PRO A 348 -28.55 1.60 -23.06
CA PRO A 348 -27.38 0.98 -23.65
C PRO A 348 -27.75 0.26 -24.95
N ASP A 349 -26.79 0.16 -25.86
CA ASP A 349 -26.92 -0.75 -27.02
C ASP A 349 -26.76 -2.19 -26.52
N ASP A 350 -27.69 -3.08 -26.88
CA ASP A 350 -27.65 -4.49 -26.49
C ASP A 350 -26.34 -5.15 -26.96
N ALA A 351 -25.83 -4.79 -28.15
CA ALA A 351 -24.56 -5.32 -28.65
C ALA A 351 -23.35 -4.87 -27.83
N ILE A 352 -23.43 -3.71 -27.16
CA ILE A 352 -22.38 -3.27 -26.24
C ILE A 352 -22.39 -4.14 -24.99
N LEU A 353 -23.57 -4.43 -24.44
CA LEU A 353 -23.73 -5.20 -23.20
C LEU A 353 -23.21 -6.63 -23.35
N ASP A 354 -23.53 -7.30 -24.47
CA ASP A 354 -23.04 -8.65 -24.79
C ASP A 354 -21.50 -8.72 -24.88
N GLU A 355 -20.85 -7.61 -25.25
CA GLU A 355 -19.39 -7.55 -25.40
C GLU A 355 -18.65 -7.09 -24.13
N LEU A 356 -19.35 -6.81 -23.03
CA LEU A 356 -18.72 -6.43 -21.74
C LEU A 356 -18.11 -7.62 -21.00
N TRP A 357 -18.63 -8.82 -21.23
CA TRP A 357 -18.09 -10.03 -20.61
C TRP A 357 -16.66 -10.30 -21.07
N GLY A 358 -15.76 -10.50 -20.12
CA GLY A 358 -14.33 -10.69 -20.37
C GLY A 358 -13.57 -9.41 -20.73
N GLN A 359 -14.11 -8.22 -20.38
CA GLN A 359 -13.36 -6.98 -20.57
C GLN A 359 -12.19 -6.91 -19.59
N GLY A 360 -10.98 -7.06 -20.11
CA GLY A 360 -9.72 -7.06 -19.37
C GLY A 360 -9.08 -5.67 -19.27
N PHE A 361 -8.45 -5.40 -18.13
CA PHE A 361 -7.66 -4.21 -17.86
C PHE A 361 -6.28 -4.60 -17.32
N SER A 362 -5.26 -3.84 -17.72
CA SER A 362 -3.90 -4.01 -17.19
C SER A 362 -3.37 -2.67 -16.73
N LEU A 363 -3.05 -2.56 -15.43
CA LEU A 363 -2.36 -1.41 -14.86
C LEU A 363 -0.86 -1.52 -15.12
N LYS A 364 -0.23 -0.41 -15.50
CA LYS A 364 1.18 -0.37 -15.92
C LYS A 364 1.96 0.76 -15.27
N VAL A 365 3.22 0.51 -14.95
CA VAL A 365 4.22 1.55 -14.64
C VAL A 365 5.30 1.49 -15.73
N GLY A 366 5.37 2.54 -16.55
CA GLY A 366 6.11 2.48 -17.82
C GLY A 366 5.62 1.32 -18.69
N ASP A 367 6.53 0.45 -19.13
CA ASP A 367 6.18 -0.73 -19.93
C ASP A 367 5.80 -1.96 -19.11
N LYS A 368 5.98 -1.94 -17.79
CA LYS A 368 5.73 -3.08 -16.92
C LYS A 368 4.25 -3.14 -16.54
N VAL A 369 3.60 -4.27 -16.78
CA VAL A 369 2.30 -4.59 -16.19
C VAL A 369 2.48 -4.93 -14.71
N ILE A 370 1.79 -4.21 -13.84
CA ILE A 370 1.87 -4.37 -12.38
C ILE A 370 0.66 -5.07 -11.78
N TYR A 371 -0.47 -5.09 -12.51
CA TYR A 371 -1.69 -5.79 -12.12
C TYR A 371 -2.61 -5.94 -13.34
N SER A 372 -3.44 -6.97 -13.39
CA SER A 372 -4.45 -7.14 -14.44
C SER A 372 -5.68 -7.82 -13.88
N PHE A 373 -6.86 -7.43 -14.35
CA PHE A 373 -8.14 -8.01 -13.95
C PHE A 373 -9.07 -8.06 -15.16
N GLU A 374 -10.10 -8.90 -15.10
CA GLU A 374 -11.06 -9.08 -16.17
C GLU A 374 -12.47 -9.16 -15.59
N LEU A 375 -13.40 -8.42 -16.20
CA LEU A 375 -14.77 -8.33 -15.75
C LEU A 375 -15.60 -9.53 -16.22
N GLU A 376 -16.27 -10.17 -15.28
CA GLU A 376 -17.32 -11.16 -15.50
C GLU A 376 -18.68 -10.46 -15.65
N TYR A 377 -19.02 -9.54 -14.73
CA TYR A 377 -20.31 -8.86 -14.74
C TYR A 377 -20.16 -7.34 -14.75
N TRP A 378 -20.94 -6.68 -15.63
CA TRP A 378 -21.20 -5.25 -15.56
C TRP A 378 -22.63 -5.00 -15.10
N PHE A 379 -22.78 -4.36 -13.94
CA PHE A 379 -24.07 -4.09 -13.33
C PHE A 379 -24.58 -2.69 -13.66
N LEU A 380 -25.87 -2.61 -13.99
CA LEU A 380 -26.60 -1.35 -14.00
C LEU A 380 -27.40 -1.23 -12.69
N ILE A 381 -26.97 -0.30 -11.83
CA ILE A 381 -27.49 -0.15 -10.48
C ILE A 381 -28.48 1.03 -10.42
N SER A 382 -29.72 0.75 -10.05
CA SER A 382 -30.76 1.78 -9.90
C SER A 382 -30.88 2.24 -8.45
N THR A 383 -31.14 3.53 -8.24
CA THR A 383 -31.56 4.09 -6.95
C THR A 383 -33.08 4.06 -6.77
N ASN A 384 -33.83 3.84 -7.86
CA ASN A 384 -35.29 3.71 -7.84
C ASN A 384 -35.74 2.36 -7.26
N THR A 385 -36.94 2.36 -6.69
CA THR A 385 -37.58 1.16 -6.17
C THR A 385 -38.77 0.72 -7.03
N VAL A 386 -39.06 -0.58 -7.03
CA VAL A 386 -40.21 -1.17 -7.72
C VAL A 386 -40.99 -2.11 -6.81
N LYS A 387 -42.22 -2.45 -7.24
CA LYS A 387 -43.23 -3.15 -6.42
C LYS A 387 -43.41 -4.65 -6.71
N GLY A 388 -42.44 -5.28 -7.37
CA GLY A 388 -42.50 -6.72 -7.69
C GLY A 388 -41.42 -7.16 -8.67
N LEU A 389 -41.11 -8.47 -8.70
CA LEU A 389 -40.12 -9.03 -9.62
C LEU A 389 -40.49 -8.79 -11.09
N LYS A 390 -41.78 -8.89 -11.45
CA LYS A 390 -42.26 -8.57 -12.82
C LYS A 390 -41.96 -7.12 -13.21
N TYR A 391 -42.02 -6.19 -12.26
CA TYR A 391 -41.69 -4.78 -12.50
C TYR A 391 -40.17 -4.57 -12.53
N ALA A 392 -39.40 -5.37 -11.78
CA ALA A 392 -37.95 -5.36 -11.89
C ALA A 392 -37.49 -5.83 -13.27
N ASN A 393 -38.07 -6.91 -13.81
CA ASN A 393 -37.80 -7.38 -15.17
C ASN A 393 -38.12 -6.30 -16.20
N GLN A 394 -39.34 -5.77 -16.17
CA GLN A 394 -39.76 -4.68 -17.05
C GLN A 394 -38.83 -3.46 -16.92
N TYR A 395 -38.41 -3.12 -15.69
CA TYR A 395 -37.48 -2.02 -15.46
C TYR A 395 -36.14 -2.26 -16.17
N CYS A 396 -35.54 -3.44 -16.00
CA CYS A 396 -34.27 -3.78 -16.66
C CYS A 396 -34.38 -3.73 -18.18
N GLN A 397 -35.41 -4.34 -18.74
CA GLN A 397 -35.61 -4.40 -20.20
C GLN A 397 -35.88 -3.03 -20.81
N CYS A 398 -36.77 -2.25 -20.19
CA CYS A 398 -37.18 -0.94 -20.70
C CYS A 398 -36.12 0.14 -20.53
N LYS A 399 -35.35 0.11 -19.43
CA LYS A 399 -34.33 1.12 -19.15
C LYS A 399 -32.96 0.76 -19.66
N GLY A 400 -32.65 -0.52 -19.74
CA GLY A 400 -31.29 -0.96 -20.01
C GLY A 400 -31.12 -1.91 -21.19
N GLY A 401 -32.20 -2.35 -21.85
CA GLY A 401 -32.09 -3.15 -23.07
C GLY A 401 -32.64 -4.57 -22.91
N THR A 402 -32.99 -5.22 -24.02
CA THR A 402 -33.73 -6.50 -23.98
C THR A 402 -32.91 -7.65 -23.38
N ALA A 403 -31.59 -7.53 -23.43
CA ALA A 403 -30.64 -8.46 -22.84
C ALA A 403 -30.55 -8.36 -21.30
N LEU A 404 -31.06 -7.30 -20.67
CA LEU A 404 -30.93 -7.11 -19.23
C LEU A 404 -32.05 -7.75 -18.41
N TYR A 405 -31.66 -8.40 -17.32
CA TYR A 405 -32.56 -8.95 -16.32
C TYR A 405 -32.11 -8.54 -14.89
N PRO A 406 -33.00 -8.64 -13.88
CA PRO A 406 -32.64 -8.41 -12.49
C PRO A 406 -31.63 -9.45 -12.03
N ALA A 407 -30.55 -9.02 -11.39
CA ALA A 407 -29.47 -9.92 -11.00
C ALA A 407 -29.96 -11.11 -10.14
N ASP A 408 -29.40 -12.29 -10.38
CA ASP A 408 -29.56 -13.42 -9.47
C ASP A 408 -28.83 -13.14 -8.15
N LYS A 409 -29.29 -13.78 -7.08
CA LYS A 409 -28.70 -13.62 -5.77
C LYS A 409 -27.21 -13.99 -5.74
N TYR A 410 -26.74 -14.95 -6.54
CA TYR A 410 -25.34 -15.39 -6.52
C TYR A 410 -24.40 -14.45 -7.27
N GLU A 411 -24.91 -13.64 -8.20
CA GLU A 411 -24.16 -12.54 -8.82
C GLU A 411 -23.95 -11.39 -7.81
N LEU A 412 -24.92 -11.21 -6.89
CA LEU A 412 -24.90 -10.13 -5.91
C LEU A 412 -24.18 -10.47 -4.61
N THR A 413 -24.31 -11.70 -4.09
CA THR A 413 -23.79 -12.10 -2.77
C THR A 413 -23.40 -13.58 -2.73
N ASN A 414 -22.37 -13.89 -1.93
CA ASN A 414 -21.97 -15.25 -1.59
C ASN A 414 -22.59 -15.73 -0.25
N ALA A 415 -23.59 -15.03 0.29
CA ALA A 415 -24.32 -15.48 1.47
C ALA A 415 -25.05 -16.80 1.21
N LEU A 416 -24.83 -17.82 2.05
CA LEU A 416 -25.42 -19.16 1.87
C LEU A 416 -25.06 -19.81 0.52
N HIS A 417 -23.98 -19.36 -0.12
CA HIS A 417 -23.44 -19.93 -1.35
C HIS A 417 -22.19 -20.79 -1.06
N HIS A 418 -21.81 -21.62 -2.02
CA HIS A 418 -20.51 -22.27 -2.02
C HIS A 418 -19.43 -21.20 -2.23
N THR A 419 -18.33 -21.29 -1.51
CA THR A 419 -17.19 -20.37 -1.70
C THR A 419 -15.94 -21.19 -1.95
N GLU A 420 -14.92 -20.61 -2.59
CA GLU A 420 -13.65 -21.33 -2.76
C GLU A 420 -13.06 -21.81 -1.41
N ILE A 421 -13.30 -21.07 -0.33
CA ILE A 421 -12.70 -21.28 1.00
C ILE A 421 -13.55 -22.21 1.89
N GLU A 422 -14.88 -22.11 1.82
CA GLU A 422 -15.81 -22.98 2.54
C GLU A 422 -16.82 -23.63 1.57
N GLU A 423 -17.04 -24.93 1.72
CA GLU A 423 -18.04 -25.69 0.95
C GLU A 423 -19.45 -25.06 0.98
N ASN A 424 -19.80 -24.35 2.07
CA ASN A 424 -21.01 -23.55 2.18
C ASN A 424 -20.82 -22.43 3.21
N ASN A 425 -20.90 -21.17 2.78
CA ASN A 425 -20.90 -20.02 3.70
C ASN A 425 -22.21 -19.98 4.51
N LYS A 426 -22.19 -20.44 5.76
CA LYS A 426 -23.41 -20.53 6.61
C LYS A 426 -23.81 -19.22 7.30
N ARG A 427 -23.11 -18.10 7.07
CA ARG A 427 -23.24 -16.86 7.87
C ARG A 427 -24.42 -15.98 7.46
N ASN A 428 -25.13 -16.33 6.39
CA ASN A 428 -26.19 -15.53 5.75
C ASN A 428 -25.85 -14.04 5.65
N ASN A 429 -24.61 -13.75 5.28
CA ASN A 429 -24.08 -12.45 4.91
C ASN A 429 -22.97 -12.69 3.89
N TYR A 430 -22.58 -11.62 3.19
CA TYR A 430 -21.46 -11.75 2.28
C TYR A 430 -20.16 -11.92 3.08
N THR A 431 -19.21 -12.65 2.49
CA THR A 431 -17.81 -12.66 2.91
C THR A 431 -16.95 -11.99 1.82
N ARG A 432 -15.92 -11.24 2.21
CA ARG A 432 -14.97 -10.57 1.31
C ARG A 432 -14.18 -11.58 0.48
N ILE A 433 -14.63 -11.81 -0.74
CA ILE A 433 -14.00 -12.59 -1.80
C ILE A 433 -14.38 -11.96 -3.16
N THR A 434 -13.73 -12.41 -4.23
CA THR A 434 -14.07 -12.06 -5.61
C THR A 434 -15.36 -12.75 -6.09
N GLU A 435 -15.79 -12.52 -7.34
CA GLU A 435 -16.92 -13.21 -8.02
C GLU A 435 -18.33 -12.67 -7.73
N THR A 436 -18.53 -11.90 -6.65
CA THR A 436 -19.86 -11.35 -6.31
C THR A 436 -19.80 -9.86 -6.04
N LEU A 437 -20.83 -9.12 -6.45
CA LEU A 437 -20.86 -7.66 -6.32
C LEU A 437 -20.61 -7.19 -4.87
N LEU A 438 -21.29 -7.78 -3.87
CA LEU A 438 -21.11 -7.38 -2.47
C LEU A 438 -19.84 -7.94 -1.83
N GLY A 439 -19.39 -9.12 -2.23
CA GLY A 439 -18.11 -9.68 -1.76
C GLY A 439 -16.93 -8.78 -2.13
N GLU A 440 -16.95 -8.28 -3.37
CA GLU A 440 -15.93 -7.40 -3.92
C GLU A 440 -16.04 -5.98 -3.37
N TRP A 441 -17.20 -5.35 -3.52
CA TRP A 441 -17.34 -3.91 -3.31
C TRP A 441 -17.80 -3.54 -1.90
N GLY A 442 -18.58 -4.40 -1.25
CA GLY A 442 -19.21 -4.11 0.04
C GLY A 442 -19.93 -2.76 0.03
N ASN A 443 -19.59 -1.88 0.98
CA ASN A 443 -20.31 -0.61 1.14
C ASN A 443 -20.03 0.44 0.05
N THR A 444 -19.04 0.26 -0.83
CA THR A 444 -18.79 1.18 -1.96
C THR A 444 -20.05 1.36 -2.81
N ILE A 445 -20.89 0.32 -2.91
CA ILE A 445 -22.17 0.38 -3.64
C ILE A 445 -23.10 1.43 -3.05
N ASN A 446 -23.26 1.48 -1.73
CA ASN A 446 -24.15 2.44 -1.08
C ASN A 446 -23.57 3.86 -1.07
N GLU A 447 -22.23 3.99 -1.10
CA GLU A 447 -21.57 5.29 -1.26
C GLU A 447 -21.81 5.90 -2.64
N VAL A 448 -21.71 5.08 -3.69
CA VAL A 448 -21.86 5.52 -5.09
C VAL A 448 -23.33 5.61 -5.51
N TYR A 449 -24.15 4.68 -5.04
CA TYR A 449 -25.58 4.57 -5.33
C TYR A 449 -26.40 4.59 -4.04
N PRO A 450 -26.46 5.73 -3.33
CA PRO A 450 -27.27 5.86 -2.13
C PRO A 450 -28.74 5.67 -2.48
N SER A 451 -29.50 5.10 -1.54
CA SER A 451 -30.95 5.03 -1.68
C SER A 451 -31.56 6.44 -1.70
N ASP A 452 -32.51 6.67 -2.61
CA ASP A 452 -33.28 7.92 -2.66
C ASP A 452 -34.34 8.01 -1.53
N ASP A 453 -34.56 6.93 -0.77
CA ASP A 453 -35.53 6.82 0.31
C ASP A 453 -34.90 6.22 1.59
N LEU A 454 -33.94 6.95 2.16
CA LEU A 454 -33.20 6.54 3.37
C LEU A 454 -34.10 6.27 4.60
N GLY A 455 -35.35 6.76 4.61
CA GLY A 455 -36.32 6.50 5.67
C GLY A 455 -37.01 5.14 5.55
N ASN A 456 -36.97 4.53 4.37
CA ASN A 456 -37.53 3.23 4.09
C ASN A 456 -36.45 2.15 4.15
N VAL A 457 -36.50 1.31 5.18
CA VAL A 457 -35.56 0.20 5.38
C VAL A 457 -35.54 -0.77 4.18
N MET A 458 -36.65 -0.88 3.45
CA MET A 458 -36.75 -1.73 2.26
C MET A 458 -35.96 -1.19 1.07
N SER A 459 -35.64 0.09 1.05
CA SER A 459 -34.90 0.70 -0.06
C SER A 459 -33.43 0.26 -0.14
N ASN A 460 -32.90 -0.39 0.91
CA ASN A 460 -31.58 -1.04 0.87
C ASN A 460 -31.66 -2.51 0.41
N MET A 461 -32.86 -3.03 0.14
CA MET A 461 -33.07 -4.38 -0.37
C MET A 461 -33.16 -4.37 -1.89
N VAL A 462 -32.64 -5.42 -2.52
CA VAL A 462 -32.64 -5.59 -3.98
C VAL A 462 -33.43 -6.82 -4.37
N TRP A 463 -34.20 -6.70 -5.46
CA TRP A 463 -34.86 -7.81 -6.13
C TRP A 463 -33.85 -8.79 -6.72
N THR A 464 -34.14 -10.09 -6.64
CA THR A 464 -33.41 -11.10 -7.40
C THR A 464 -34.36 -12.01 -8.17
N THR A 465 -33.84 -12.65 -9.21
CA THR A 465 -34.55 -13.67 -10.00
C THR A 465 -34.76 -14.99 -9.24
N SER A 466 -34.13 -15.17 -8.08
CA SER A 466 -34.20 -16.37 -7.27
C SER A 466 -35.57 -16.57 -6.59
N ARG A 467 -36.40 -17.43 -7.19
CA ARG A 467 -37.78 -17.76 -6.77
C ARG A 467 -37.86 -18.88 -5.74
N VAL A 468 -38.89 -18.81 -4.90
CA VAL A 468 -39.25 -19.86 -3.93
C VAL A 468 -40.68 -20.33 -4.19
N TYR A 469 -40.79 -21.59 -4.56
CA TYR A 469 -42.04 -22.28 -4.80
C TYR A 469 -42.58 -22.93 -3.53
N ASN A 470 -43.90 -23.16 -3.49
CA ASN A 470 -44.52 -23.94 -2.43
C ASN A 470 -44.11 -25.42 -2.54
N ASP A 471 -44.07 -26.15 -1.44
CA ASP A 471 -43.74 -27.59 -1.38
C ASP A 471 -44.66 -28.42 -2.31
N ASP A 472 -45.92 -27.99 -2.47
CA ASP A 472 -46.87 -28.62 -3.40
C ASP A 472 -46.42 -28.55 -4.86
N TYR A 473 -45.76 -27.46 -5.29
CA TYR A 473 -45.22 -27.33 -6.63
C TYR A 473 -44.02 -28.24 -6.86
N TYR A 474 -43.10 -28.32 -5.89
CA TYR A 474 -42.00 -29.31 -5.94
C TYR A 474 -42.52 -30.75 -5.95
N ASN A 475 -43.59 -31.02 -5.20
CA ASN A 475 -44.27 -32.31 -5.21
C ASN A 475 -44.96 -32.61 -6.56
N LEU A 476 -45.47 -31.59 -7.26
CA LEU A 476 -46.03 -31.72 -8.61
C LEU A 476 -44.94 -32.00 -9.66
N ILE A 477 -43.81 -31.29 -9.63
CA ILE A 477 -42.65 -31.57 -10.50
C ILE A 477 -42.10 -32.99 -10.24
N ARG A 478 -41.91 -33.36 -8.96
CA ARG A 478 -41.45 -34.70 -8.57
C ARG A 478 -42.44 -35.81 -8.93
N LYS A 479 -43.75 -35.52 -8.99
CA LYS A 479 -44.77 -36.45 -9.49
C LYS A 479 -44.76 -36.55 -11.02
N GLY A 480 -44.53 -35.44 -11.73
CA GLY A 480 -44.34 -35.43 -13.19
C GLY A 480 -43.13 -36.23 -13.65
N HIS A 481 -42.00 -36.16 -12.94
CA HIS A 481 -40.80 -36.96 -13.21
C HIS A 481 -40.91 -38.45 -12.81
N LYS A 482 -42.02 -38.87 -12.18
CA LYS A 482 -42.31 -40.27 -11.82
C LYS A 482 -43.22 -40.98 -12.84
N VAL A 483 -43.48 -40.41 -14.01
CA VAL A 483 -43.99 -41.19 -15.14
C VAL A 483 -42.81 -41.97 -15.72
N LYS A 484 -42.76 -43.27 -15.41
CA LYS A 484 -41.78 -44.20 -15.98
C LYS A 484 -41.77 -44.07 -17.50
N SER A 485 -40.61 -43.75 -18.05
CA SER A 485 -40.25 -44.14 -19.40
C SER A 485 -40.44 -45.66 -19.52
N LYS A 486 -41.51 -46.06 -20.21
CA LYS A 486 -41.51 -47.36 -20.89
C LYS A 486 -40.66 -47.19 -22.15
N LEU A 487 -39.35 -47.22 -21.98
CA LEU A 487 -38.46 -47.64 -23.06
C LEU A 487 -38.83 -49.11 -23.35
N ARG A 488 -39.45 -49.34 -24.51
CA ARG A 488 -39.53 -50.64 -25.15
C ARG A 488 -38.80 -50.48 -26.48
N LEU A 489 -37.52 -50.81 -26.50
CA LEU A 489 -36.72 -50.95 -27.71
C LEU A 489 -36.77 -52.42 -28.12
N ILE A 490 -37.53 -52.75 -29.16
CA ILE A 490 -37.38 -53.80 -30.20
C ILE A 490 -38.52 -53.45 -31.19
N GLY A 491 -38.40 -53.25 -32.49
CA GLY A 491 -37.37 -53.37 -33.51
C GLY A 491 -38.11 -53.15 -34.86
N ASP A 492 -37.37 -52.77 -35.89
CA ASP A 492 -37.66 -52.73 -37.34
C ASP A 492 -39.05 -53.16 -37.83
N ASP A 493 -39.70 -52.27 -38.61
CA ASP A 493 -40.11 -52.51 -40.01
C ASP A 493 -41.15 -51.44 -40.43
N ASP A 494 -40.75 -50.68 -41.46
CA ASP A 494 -41.49 -50.25 -42.65
C ASP A 494 -42.90 -49.58 -42.59
N ASP A 495 -43.03 -48.68 -43.57
CA ASP A 495 -44.22 -48.16 -44.26
C ASP A 495 -44.91 -46.88 -43.73
N ASP A 496 -44.61 -45.82 -44.48
CA ASP A 496 -45.55 -44.98 -45.23
C ASP A 496 -46.34 -43.84 -44.54
N ASP A 497 -46.19 -42.70 -45.23
CA ASP A 497 -47.18 -41.67 -45.57
C ASP A 497 -47.47 -40.51 -44.59
N ASP A 498 -47.03 -39.35 -45.10
CA ASP A 498 -47.78 -38.12 -45.32
C ASP A 498 -47.92 -37.08 -44.20
N ASP A 499 -47.34 -35.91 -44.52
CA ASP A 499 -47.95 -34.57 -44.52
C ASP A 499 -48.63 -34.07 -43.23
N ASP A 500 -48.04 -33.04 -42.60
CA ASP A 500 -48.52 -31.66 -42.80
C ASP A 500 -47.86 -30.67 -41.80
N ASP A 501 -47.46 -29.54 -42.38
CA ASP A 501 -47.45 -28.17 -41.86
C ASP A 501 -46.41 -27.72 -40.81
N ASP A 502 -45.33 -27.18 -41.41
CA ASP A 502 -44.36 -26.23 -40.89
C ASP A 502 -45.02 -24.84 -40.75
N ASP A 503 -45.58 -24.57 -39.56
CA ASP A 503 -46.11 -23.25 -39.22
C ASP A 503 -44.95 -22.33 -38.81
N GLY A 504 -44.53 -21.52 -39.79
CA GLY A 504 -43.55 -20.45 -39.65
C GLY A 504 -43.80 -19.55 -38.45
N TRP A 505 -42.72 -19.23 -37.77
CA TRP A 505 -42.68 -18.21 -36.73
C TRP A 505 -42.92 -16.86 -37.41
N ASP A 506 -44.14 -16.34 -37.29
CA ASP A 506 -44.46 -14.97 -37.67
C ASP A 506 -43.64 -14.00 -36.80
N ASP A 507 -42.56 -13.49 -37.39
CA ASP A 507 -41.84 -12.30 -36.98
C ASP A 507 -42.77 -11.07 -37.06
N ASN A 508 -43.67 -10.95 -36.08
CA ASN A 508 -44.32 -9.69 -35.82
C ASN A 508 -43.33 -8.85 -35.01
N GLY A 509 -42.83 -7.77 -35.62
CA GLY A 509 -42.13 -6.71 -34.91
C GLY A 509 -43.09 -6.02 -33.96
N TRP A 510 -42.85 -6.16 -32.66
CA TRP A 510 -43.64 -5.52 -31.61
C TRP A 510 -42.88 -4.26 -31.19
N ASP A 511 -43.56 -3.11 -31.25
CA ASP A 511 -42.99 -1.84 -30.79
C ASP A 511 -42.76 -1.91 -29.26
N ASP A 512 -41.50 -2.06 -28.84
CA ASP A 512 -41.06 -2.14 -27.44
C ASP A 512 -41.59 -0.99 -26.53
N ASP A 513 -41.96 0.15 -27.13
CA ASP A 513 -42.38 1.37 -26.44
C ASP A 513 -43.76 1.28 -25.74
N ASP A 514 -44.62 0.34 -26.15
CA ASP A 514 -45.95 0.14 -25.55
C ASP A 514 -45.90 -0.84 -24.36
N GLU A 515 -45.00 -1.84 -24.37
CA GLU A 515 -44.80 -2.76 -23.25
C GLU A 515 -44.24 -2.07 -22.01
N CYS A 516 -43.42 -1.02 -22.20
CA CYS A 516 -42.82 -0.26 -21.11
C CYS A 516 -43.79 0.68 -20.37
N LYS A 517 -45.02 0.84 -20.87
CA LYS A 517 -46.08 1.67 -20.24
C LYS A 517 -47.23 0.84 -19.67
N GLY A 518 -47.29 -0.45 -20.02
CA GLY A 518 -48.32 -1.39 -19.58
C GLY A 518 -48.03 -2.04 -18.23
N GLU A 519 -49.06 -2.64 -17.64
CA GLU A 519 -48.91 -3.53 -16.49
C GLU A 519 -48.21 -4.84 -16.95
N PRO A 520 -47.01 -5.18 -16.43
CA PRO A 520 -46.25 -6.32 -16.93
C PRO A 520 -46.96 -7.65 -16.61
N SER A 521 -46.89 -8.58 -17.56
CA SER A 521 -47.46 -9.92 -17.40
C SER A 521 -46.66 -10.74 -16.39
N GLU A 522 -47.40 -11.48 -15.54
CA GLU A 522 -46.79 -12.41 -14.60
C GLU A 522 -46.47 -13.73 -15.31
N PHE A 523 -45.22 -13.90 -15.74
CA PHE A 523 -44.75 -15.09 -16.46
C PHE A 523 -44.78 -16.37 -15.59
N ASP A 524 -44.55 -16.26 -14.28
CA ASP A 524 -44.56 -17.40 -13.36
C ASP A 524 -45.52 -17.19 -12.20
N LYS A 525 -46.73 -17.73 -12.34
CA LYS A 525 -47.79 -17.60 -11.34
C LYS A 525 -47.60 -18.51 -10.12
N ASN A 526 -46.62 -19.42 -10.13
CA ASN A 526 -46.54 -20.52 -9.17
C ASN A 526 -45.56 -20.25 -8.00
N TYR A 527 -44.63 -19.30 -8.13
CA TYR A 527 -43.80 -18.92 -7.01
C TYR A 527 -44.59 -18.10 -5.98
N THR A 528 -44.28 -18.29 -4.71
CA THR A 528 -44.97 -17.62 -3.60
C THR A 528 -44.11 -16.55 -2.95
N HIS A 529 -42.78 -16.72 -3.03
CA HIS A 529 -41.79 -15.86 -2.44
C HIS A 529 -40.57 -15.77 -3.36
N PHE A 530 -39.69 -14.82 -3.08
CA PHE A 530 -38.39 -14.68 -3.71
C PHE A 530 -37.33 -14.41 -2.65
N TYR A 531 -36.06 -14.50 -3.01
CA TYR A 531 -34.96 -14.04 -2.16
C TYR A 531 -34.60 -12.60 -2.51
N ALA A 532 -34.65 -11.69 -1.54
CA ALA A 532 -34.09 -10.35 -1.65
C ALA A 532 -32.68 -10.33 -1.03
N VAL A 533 -31.82 -9.44 -1.51
CA VAL A 533 -30.48 -9.21 -0.96
C VAL A 533 -30.48 -7.87 -0.22
N ASP A 534 -30.00 -7.85 1.02
CA ASP A 534 -29.76 -6.62 1.78
C ASP A 534 -28.39 -6.03 1.38
N LEU A 535 -28.34 -4.84 0.79
CA LEU A 535 -27.08 -4.22 0.36
C LEU A 535 -26.18 -3.80 1.51
N ASN A 536 -26.65 -3.82 2.76
CA ASN A 536 -25.79 -3.54 3.89
C ASN A 536 -24.85 -4.71 4.14
N ASP A 537 -25.39 -5.92 4.30
CA ASP A 537 -24.67 -7.08 4.80
C ASP A 537 -24.68 -8.27 3.84
N GLY A 538 -25.32 -8.14 2.67
CA GLY A 538 -25.49 -9.17 1.67
C GLY A 538 -26.35 -10.34 2.13
N SER A 539 -27.10 -10.18 3.22
CA SER A 539 -27.97 -11.22 3.73
C SER A 539 -29.13 -11.50 2.79
N LEU A 540 -29.50 -12.77 2.68
CA LEU A 540 -30.67 -13.20 1.93
C LEU A 540 -31.90 -13.16 2.84
N LYS A 541 -32.97 -12.52 2.36
CA LYS A 541 -34.27 -12.49 3.02
C LYS A 541 -35.34 -13.06 2.10
N LYS A 542 -36.10 -14.02 2.61
CA LYS A 542 -37.25 -14.58 1.89
C LYS A 542 -38.43 -13.62 2.02
N MET A 543 -38.93 -13.13 0.89
CA MET A 543 -39.92 -12.06 0.83
C MET A 543 -41.16 -12.49 0.02
N PRO A 544 -42.38 -12.03 0.37
CA PRO A 544 -43.59 -12.32 -0.40
C PRO A 544 -43.49 -11.78 -1.83
N LYS A 545 -44.13 -12.47 -2.77
CA LYS A 545 -44.16 -12.11 -4.19
C LYS A 545 -44.44 -10.62 -4.48
N GLU A 546 -45.43 -10.04 -3.80
CA GLU A 546 -45.82 -8.63 -3.93
C GLU A 546 -45.24 -7.86 -2.73
N THR A 547 -43.97 -7.46 -2.85
CA THR A 547 -43.30 -6.58 -1.87
C THR A 547 -43.04 -5.24 -2.54
N GLU A 548 -43.19 -4.13 -1.82
CA GLU A 548 -42.91 -2.80 -2.37
C GLU A 548 -41.61 -2.21 -1.81
N GLY A 549 -41.00 -1.30 -2.57
CA GLY A 549 -39.91 -0.47 -2.06
C GLY A 549 -38.52 -1.09 -2.15
N LEU A 550 -38.32 -2.16 -2.93
CA LEU A 550 -37.01 -2.75 -3.20
C LEU A 550 -36.38 -2.15 -4.46
N ARG A 551 -35.07 -1.96 -4.42
CA ARG A 551 -34.24 -1.51 -5.55
C ARG A 551 -34.07 -2.61 -6.61
N VAL A 552 -33.63 -2.17 -7.79
CA VAL A 552 -33.33 -3.05 -8.92
C VAL A 552 -31.85 -2.89 -9.30
N ILE A 553 -31.16 -4.02 -9.42
CA ILE A 553 -29.86 -4.13 -10.04
C ILE A 553 -30.04 -5.03 -11.25
N CYS A 554 -29.61 -4.56 -12.42
CA CYS A 554 -29.72 -5.30 -13.67
C CYS A 554 -28.34 -5.74 -14.17
N VAL A 555 -28.28 -6.86 -14.86
CA VAL A 555 -27.08 -7.41 -15.47
C VAL A 555 -27.47 -8.10 -16.79
N SER A 556 -26.49 -8.27 -17.68
CA SER A 556 -26.63 -9.02 -18.94
C SER A 556 -26.08 -10.43 -18.76
N ASP A 557 -26.66 -11.39 -19.47
CA ASP A 557 -26.25 -12.82 -19.47
C ASP A 557 -24.96 -13.02 -20.29
#